data_AF-A0A1G8NCA7-F1
#
_entry.id   AF-A0A1G8NCA7-F1
#
_cell.length_a   1.000
_cell.length_b   1.000
_cell.length_c   1.000
_cell.angle_alpha   90.00
_cell.angle_beta   90.00
_cell.angle_gamma   90.00
#
_symmetry.space_group_name_H-M   'P 1'
#
loop_
_entity.id
_entity.type
_entity.pdbx_description
1 polymer ?
#
loop_
_entity_poly.entity_id
_entity_poly.type
_entity_poly.pdbx_seq_one_letter_code
_entity_poly.pdbx_strand_id
1 'polypeptide(L)' 'MLRTITIGSCVSIQGQYVRDLPDGRTVIRVGEREFVGFAVMPRAA' A
#
# COMPACT_ATOMS: atom_id res chain seq x y z
N MET A 1 11.09 2.31 -3.06
CA MET A 1 10.69 2.74 -1.70
C MET A 1 9.63 1.78 -1.18
N LEU A 2 9.71 1.39 0.09
CA LEU A 2 8.67 0.57 0.70
C LEU A 2 7.48 1.43 1.10
N ARG A 3 6.27 0.90 0.91
CA ARG A 3 5.00 1.50 1.33
C ARG A 3 4.18 0.43 2.04
N THR A 4 3.42 0.85 3.03
CA THR A 4 2.42 0.02 3.67
C THR A 4 1.06 0.44 3.17
N ILE A 5 0.27 -0.51 2.70
CA ILE A 5 -1.14 -0.32 2.35
C ILE A 5 -2.03 -1.09 3.31
N THR A 6 -3.26 -0.62 3.50
CA THR A 6 -4.33 -1.35 4.19
C THR A 6 -5.23 -2.02 3.17
N ILE A 7 -5.54 -3.30 3.39
CA ILE A 7 -6.52 -4.06 2.62
C ILE A 7 -7.64 -4.49 3.58
N GLY A 8 -8.84 -3.97 3.37
CA GLY A 8 -9.94 -4.15 4.32
C GLY A 8 -9.73 -3.38 5.62
N SER A 9 -10.41 -3.81 6.70
CA SER A 9 -10.46 -3.09 7.98
C SER A 9 -9.31 -3.40 8.93
N CYS A 10 -8.61 -4.53 8.75
CA CYS A 10 -7.71 -5.06 9.77
C CYS A 10 -6.38 -5.62 9.24
N VAL A 11 -6.11 -5.51 7.93
CA VAL A 11 -4.90 -6.08 7.33
C VAL A 11 -4.05 -4.98 6.72
N SER A 12 -2.79 -4.91 7.12
CA SER A 12 -1.78 -4.03 6.55
C SER A 12 -0.70 -4.85 5.87
N ILE A 13 -0.30 -4.46 4.67
CA ILE A 13 0.72 -5.15 3.87
C ILE A 13 1.80 -4.15 3.49
N GLN A 14 3.05 -4.50 3.73
CA GLN A 14 4.20 -3.71 3.30
C GLN A 14 4.81 -4.31 2.03
N GLY A 15 5.17 -3.45 1.08
CA GLY A 15 5.80 -3.86 -0.17
C GLY A 15 6.43 -2.71 -0.95
N GLN A 16 6.97 -3.02 -2.10
CA GLN A 16 7.61 -2.05 -2.98
C GLN A 16 6.53 -1.21 -3.68
N TYR A 17 6.63 0.11 -3.61
CA TYR A 17 5.74 0.99 -4.37
C TYR A 17 5.86 0.76 -5.87
N VAL A 18 4.71 0.64 -6.54
CA VAL A 18 4.63 0.54 -8.01
C VAL A 18 4.05 1.84 -8.60
N ARG A 19 2.83 2.21 -8.21
CA ARG A 19 2.13 3.40 -8.69
C ARG A 19 0.94 3.76 -7.80
N ASP A 20 0.46 5.00 -7.91
CA ASP A 20 -0.83 5.43 -7.37
C ASP A 20 -1.93 5.33 -8.42
N LEU A 21 -3.16 5.11 -7.96
CA LEU A 21 -4.37 5.06 -8.75
C LEU A 21 -5.16 6.37 -8.60
N PRO A 22 -5.95 6.77 -9.61
CA PRO A 22 -6.73 8.01 -9.55
C PRO A 22 -7.81 8.02 -8.47
N ASP A 23 -8.14 6.86 -7.88
CA ASP A 23 -9.09 6.71 -6.78
C ASP A 23 -8.46 6.86 -5.38
N GLY A 24 -7.17 7.21 -5.31
CA GLY A 24 -6.44 7.41 -4.06
C GLY A 24 -5.87 6.14 -3.44
N ARG A 25 -6.01 4.98 -4.10
CA ARG A 25 -5.32 3.74 -3.69
C ARG A 25 -3.90 3.69 -4.26
N THR A 26 -3.06 2.91 -3.61
CA THR A 26 -1.68 2.66 -4.03
C THR A 26 -1.50 1.19 -4.38
N VAL A 27 -0.77 0.93 -5.46
CA VAL A 27 -0.31 -0.40 -5.84
C VAL A 27 1.07 -0.65 -5.25
N ILE A 28 1.21 -1.73 -4.49
CA ILE A 28 2.50 -2.24 -4.03
C ILE A 28 2.76 -3.63 -4.60
N ARG A 29 4.03 -4.02 -4.67
CA ARG A 29 4.47 -5.36 -5.05
C ARG A 29 5.13 -6.08 -3.87
N VAL A 30 4.72 -7.32 -3.64
CA VAL A 30 5.31 -8.23 -2.64
C VAL A 30 5.68 -9.54 -3.36
N GLY A 31 6.99 -9.76 -3.53
CA GLY A 31 7.49 -10.81 -4.42
C GLY A 31 6.97 -10.60 -5.85
N GLU A 32 6.30 -11.61 -6.40
CA GLU A 32 5.76 -11.60 -7.76
C GLU A 32 4.29 -11.12 -7.84
N ARG A 33 3.71 -10.68 -6.72
CA ARG A 33 2.28 -10.30 -6.66
C ARG A 33 2.11 -8.80 -6.41
N GLU A 34 1.17 -8.19 -7.11
CA GLU A 34 0.74 -6.82 -6.89
C GLU A 34 -0.51 -6.78 -6.01
N PHE A 35 -0.54 -5.83 -5.07
CA PHE A 35 -1.62 -5.61 -4.12
C PHE A 35 -2.07 -4.16 -4.18
N VAL A 36 -3.37 -3.93 -4.00
CA VAL A 36 -3.99 -2.61 -4.06
C VAL A 36 -4.67 -2.31 -2.74
N GLY A 37 -4.42 -1.13 -2.19
CA GLY A 37 -5.02 -0.69 -0.93
C GLY A 37 -4.76 0.78 -0.67
N PHE A 38 -5.20 1.27 0.48
CA PHE A 38 -4.97 2.66 0.87
C PHE A 38 -3.62 2.78 1.56
N ALA A 39 -2.83 3.78 1.18
CA ALA A 39 -1.57 4.04 1.87
C ALA A 39 -1.83 4.35 3.35
N VAL A 40 -1.08 3.70 4.25
CA VAL A 40 -1.09 4.05 5.66
C VAL A 40 -0.34 5.37 5.80
N MET A 41 -1.03 6.43 6.22
CA MET A 41 -0.37 7.68 6.55
C MET A 41 0.58 7.45 7.73
N PRO A 42 1.87 7.80 7.63
CA PRO A 42 2.75 7.74 8.77
C PRO A 42 2.20 8.68 9.85
N ARG A 43 1.98 8.15 11.04
CA ARG A 43 1.66 8.99 12.20
C ARG A 43 2.88 9.89 12.43
N ALA A 44 2.68 11.21 12.37
CA ALA A 44 3.72 12.15 12.78
C ALA A 44 4.04 11.87 14.25
N ALA A 45 5.33 11.68 14.54
CA ALA A 45 5.86 11.46 15.87
C ALA A 45 5.93 12.78 16.65
#